data_AF-A0A9W3BXF8-F1
#
_entry.id   AF-A0A9W3BXF8-F1
#
_cell.length_a   1.000
_cell.length_b   1.000
_cell.length_c   1.000
_cell.angle_alpha   90.00
_cell.angle_beta   90.00
_cell.angle_gamma   90.00
#
_symmetry.space_group_name_H-M   'P 1'
#
loop_
_entity.id
_entity.type
_entity.pdbx_description
1 polymer ?
#
loop_
_entity_poly.entity_id
_entity_poly.type
_entity_poly.pdbx_seq_one_letter_code
_entity_poly.pdbx_strand_id
1 'polypeptide(L)'
;MGRPVQDVVAEWFRLFNDRQIDRSRMPLNHAESITASTHVCNECYNKLVGFLLYWFRVTLTVDHFPADAAARENCWYGYACRTQHHNEEHARKRNHVCRPTRGNHPS
;
A
#
# COMPACT_ATOMS: atom_id res chain seq x y z
N MET A 1 -10.52 -5.12 -14.12
CA MET A 1 -11.46 -5.43 -13.01
C MET A 1 -12.49 -4.31 -12.94
N GLY A 2 -13.76 -4.57 -13.23
CA GLY A 2 -14.82 -3.55 -13.26
C GLY A 2 -15.39 -3.20 -11.88
N ARG A 3 -14.59 -3.30 -10.82
CA ARG A 3 -15.03 -3.06 -9.44
C ARG A 3 -14.79 -1.60 -9.05
N PRO A 4 -15.75 -0.95 -8.38
CA PRO A 4 -15.55 0.40 -7.85
C PRO A 4 -14.56 0.38 -6.68
N VAL A 5 -13.86 1.49 -6.46
CA VAL A 5 -12.85 1.63 -5.40
C VAL A 5 -13.45 1.34 -4.02
N GLN A 6 -14.71 1.73 -3.81
CA GLN A 6 -15.47 1.51 -2.57
C GLN A 6 -15.57 0.03 -2.23
N ASP A 7 -15.81 -0.84 -3.22
CA ASP A 7 -15.94 -2.28 -3.00
C ASP A 7 -14.60 -2.92 -2.65
N VAL A 8 -13.52 -2.47 -3.29
CA VAL A 8 -12.16 -2.90 -2.96
C VAL A 8 -11.84 -2.48 -1.53
N VAL A 9 -12.04 -1.21 -1.20
CA VAL A 9 -11.79 -0.70 0.16
C VAL A 9 -12.60 -1.46 1.20
N ALA A 10 -13.89 -1.73 0.95
CA ALA A 10 -14.75 -2.47 1.88
C ALA A 10 -14.28 -3.92 2.11
N GLU A 11 -13.80 -4.60 1.07
CA GLU A 11 -13.19 -5.93 1.19
C GLU A 11 -11.92 -5.87 2.03
N TRP A 12 -11.00 -4.98 1.70
CA TRP A 12 -9.71 -4.86 2.40
C TRP A 12 -9.87 -4.39 3.84
N PHE A 13 -10.93 -3.62 4.13
CA PHE A 13 -11.28 -3.29 5.50
C PHE A 13 -11.67 -4.52 6.32
N ARG A 14 -12.44 -5.46 5.76
CA ARG A 14 -12.78 -6.72 6.45
C ARG A 14 -11.51 -7.50 6.80
N LEU A 15 -10.59 -7.64 5.84
CA LEU A 15 -9.29 -8.28 6.06
C LEU A 15 -8.46 -7.56 7.13
N PHE A 16 -8.51 -6.22 7.18
CA PHE A 16 -7.87 -5.41 8.21
C PHE A 16 -8.45 -5.67 9.61
N ASN A 17 -9.78 -5.71 9.75
CA ASN A 17 -10.46 -5.99 11.01
C ASN A 17 -10.12 -7.41 11.51
N ASP A 18 -10.13 -8.38 10.61
CA ASP A 18 -9.86 -9.78 10.90
C ASP A 18 -8.36 -10.07 11.12
N ARG A 19 -7.51 -9.05 11.04
CA ARG A 19 -6.05 -9.14 11.20
C ARG A 19 -5.38 -10.08 10.19
N GLN A 20 -5.95 -10.17 8.99
CA GLN A 20 -5.43 -10.98 7.89
C GLN A 20 -4.37 -10.26 7.04
N ILE A 21 -4.09 -8.98 7.34
CA ILE A 21 -3.04 -8.18 6.71
C ILE A 21 -2.11 -7.61 7.77
N ASP A 22 -0.84 -7.42 7.43
CA ASP A 22 0.14 -6.84 8.35
C ASP A 22 -0.15 -5.34 8.58
N ARG A 23 -0.43 -4.99 9.84
CA ARG A 23 -0.83 -3.65 10.30
C ARG A 23 0.33 -2.83 10.86
N SER A 24 1.53 -3.39 10.98
CA SER A 24 2.69 -2.72 11.58
C SER A 24 3.08 -1.43 10.85
N ARG A 25 2.73 -1.34 9.57
CA ARG A 25 3.01 -0.19 8.69
C ARG A 25 1.82 0.75 8.52
N MET A 26 0.78 0.60 9.35
CA MET A 26 -0.36 1.52 9.33
C MET A 26 0.12 2.93 9.73
N PRO A 27 -0.08 3.97 8.89
CA PRO A 27 0.40 5.33 9.15
C PRO A 27 -0.43 6.11 10.20
N LEU A 28 -1.32 5.44 10.91
CA LEU A 28 -2.18 6.03 11.94
C LEU A 28 -1.73 5.57 13.32
N ASN A 29 -1.78 6.49 14.29
CA ASN A 29 -1.56 6.16 15.70
C ASN A 29 -2.62 5.19 16.20
N HIS A 30 -2.24 4.35 17.17
CA HIS A 30 -3.12 3.32 17.75
C HIS A 30 -3.77 2.43 16.68
N ALA A 31 -2.98 2.07 15.66
CA ALA A 31 -3.41 1.29 14.52
C ALA A 31 -4.19 0.03 14.91
N GLU A 32 -3.84 -0.61 16.02
CA GLU A 32 -4.44 -1.80 16.63
C GLU A 32 -5.90 -1.62 17.07
N SER A 33 -6.30 -0.39 17.39
CA SER A 33 -7.64 -0.02 17.85
C SER A 33 -8.60 0.37 16.73
N ILE A 34 -8.09 0.61 15.53
CA ILE A 34 -8.89 1.00 14.37
C ILE A 34 -9.74 -0.20 13.93
N THR A 35 -11.03 0.06 13.69
CA THR A 35 -12.01 -0.90 13.17
C THR A 35 -12.93 -0.24 12.15
N ALA A 36 -13.84 -1.01 11.55
CA ALA A 36 -14.78 -0.50 10.53
C ALA A 36 -15.79 0.52 11.09
N SER A 37 -16.00 0.53 12.41
CA SER A 37 -16.87 1.49 13.09
C SER A 37 -16.13 2.72 13.63
N THR A 38 -14.80 2.78 13.48
CA THR A 38 -14.01 3.92 13.93
C THR A 38 -14.28 5.13 13.03
N HIS A 39 -14.83 6.18 13.63
CA HIS A 39 -15.00 7.47 12.94
C HIS A 39 -13.64 8.16 12.85
N VAL A 40 -13.27 8.60 11.64
CA VAL A 40 -12.00 9.25 11.35
C VAL A 40 -12.21 10.55 10.59
N CYS A 41 -11.33 11.53 10.78
CA CYS A 41 -11.33 12.72 9.92
C CYS A 41 -10.88 12.37 8.48
N ASN A 42 -11.08 13.28 7.54
CA ASN A 42 -10.72 13.08 6.13
C ASN A 42 -9.24 12.73 5.93
N GLU A 43 -8.32 13.33 6.69
CA GLU A 43 -6.89 13.03 6.58
C GLU A 43 -6.57 11.60 7.04
N CYS A 44 -7.16 11.18 8.16
CA CYS A 44 -7.01 9.83 8.66
C CYS A 44 -7.66 8.81 7.71
N TYR A 45 -8.81 9.15 7.13
CA TYR A 45 -9.46 8.35 6.09
C TYR A 45 -8.55 8.13 4.89
N ASN A 46 -7.95 9.19 4.34
CA ASN A 46 -7.04 9.09 3.19
C ASN A 46 -5.83 8.18 3.47
N LYS A 47 -5.25 8.30 4.66
CA LYS A 47 -4.15 7.44 5.11
C LYS A 47 -4.56 5.96 5.22
N LEU A 48 -5.73 5.70 5.82
CA LEU A 48 -6.29 4.36 5.98
C LEU A 48 -6.59 3.73 4.61
N VAL A 49 -7.32 4.44 3.75
CA VAL A 49 -7.67 3.95 2.41
C VAL A 49 -6.43 3.72 1.56
N GLY A 50 -5.46 4.63 1.58
CA GLY A 50 -4.19 4.46 0.86
C GLY A 50 -3.43 3.21 1.32
N PHE A 51 -3.42 2.93 2.63
CA PHE A 51 -2.84 1.71 3.18
C PHE A 51 -3.57 0.43 2.72
N LEU A 52 -4.91 0.43 2.71
CA LEU A 52 -5.70 -0.72 2.24
C LEU A 52 -5.50 -0.97 0.74
N LEU A 53 -5.49 0.09 -0.07
CA LEU A 53 -5.23 0.00 -1.51
C LEU A 53 -3.81 -0.47 -1.83
N TYR A 54 -2.84 -0.16 -0.98
CA TYR A 54 -1.49 -0.72 -1.13
C TYR A 54 -1.51 -2.25 -1.00
N TRP A 55 -2.24 -2.79 -0.02
CA TRP A 55 -2.35 -4.24 0.12
C TRP A 55 -3.10 -4.90 -1.02
N PHE A 56 -4.15 -4.26 -1.55
CA PHE A 56 -4.76 -4.65 -2.82
C PHE A 56 -3.73 -4.72 -3.95
N ARG A 57 -2.90 -3.68 -4.09
CA ARG A 57 -1.85 -3.65 -5.11
C ARG A 57 -0.83 -4.77 -4.94
N VAL A 58 -0.53 -5.21 -3.72
CA VAL A 58 0.41 -6.31 -3.45
C VAL A 58 -0.12 -7.65 -3.95
N THR A 59 -1.43 -7.88 -3.96
CA THR A 59 -2.02 -9.15 -4.44
C THR A 59 -2.15 -9.24 -5.95
N LEU A 60 -2.04 -8.10 -6.65
CA LEU A 60 -2.06 -8.08 -8.11
C LEU A 60 -0.77 -8.68 -8.67
N THR A 61 -0.93 -9.76 -9.44
CA THR A 61 0.13 -10.47 -10.13
C THR A 61 0.62 -9.72 -11.38
N VAL A 62 1.82 -10.04 -11.85
CA VAL A 62 2.52 -9.29 -12.91
C VAL A 62 1.76 -9.22 -14.25
N ASP A 63 0.91 -10.20 -14.53
CA ASP A 63 0.04 -10.29 -15.70
C ASP A 63 -1.08 -9.25 -15.73
N HIS A 64 -1.38 -8.61 -14.59
CA HIS A 64 -2.33 -7.50 -14.53
C HIS A 64 -1.72 -6.16 -14.96
N PHE A 65 -0.43 -6.11 -15.29
CA PHE A 65 0.27 -4.88 -15.62
C PHE A 65 0.78 -4.87 -17.07
N PRO A 66 0.85 -3.68 -17.68
CA PRO A 66 1.63 -3.48 -18.89
C PRO A 66 3.08 -3.96 -18.74
N ALA A 67 3.69 -4.41 -19.84
CA ALA A 67 5.02 -5.03 -19.83
C ALA A 67 6.10 -4.11 -19.23
N ASP A 68 6.04 -2.81 -19.49
CA ASP A 68 6.97 -1.82 -18.94
C ASP A 68 6.86 -1.67 -17.43
N ALA A 69 5.66 -1.82 -16.86
CA ALA A 69 5.42 -1.78 -15.42
C ALA A 69 5.85 -3.09 -14.73
N ALA A 70 5.58 -4.22 -15.37
CA ALA A 70 5.98 -5.54 -14.87
C ALA A 70 7.51 -5.74 -14.87
N ALA A 71 8.22 -5.12 -15.82
CA ALA A 71 9.67 -5.26 -15.97
C ALA A 71 10.50 -4.31 -15.08
N ARG A 72 9.87 -3.45 -14.27
CA ARG A 72 10.60 -2.48 -13.43
C ARG A 72 11.41 -3.20 -12.36
N GLU A 73 12.68 -2.84 -12.26
CA GLU A 73 13.53 -3.29 -11.15
C GLU A 73 13.03 -2.73 -9.81
N ASN A 74 13.11 -3.55 -8.77
CA ASN A 74 12.79 -3.13 -7.41
C ASN A 74 13.66 -1.95 -6.97
N CYS A 75 13.02 -0.94 -6.36
CA CYS A 75 13.73 0.12 -5.65
C CYS A 75 14.39 -0.46 -4.39
N TRP A 76 15.62 -0.06 -4.11
CA TRP A 76 16.32 -0.47 -2.88
C TRP A 76 15.59 -0.07 -1.60
N TYR A 77 14.86 1.04 -1.63
CA TYR A 77 14.05 1.50 -0.49
C TYR A 77 12.61 0.96 -0.52
N GLY A 78 12.25 0.20 -1.57
CA GLY A 78 10.92 -0.38 -1.76
C GLY A 78 9.77 0.57 -1.45
N TYR A 79 8.78 0.08 -0.71
CA TYR A 79 7.62 0.88 -0.30
C TYR A 79 7.98 2.08 0.59
N ALA A 80 9.16 2.11 1.20
CA ALA A 80 9.62 3.19 2.08
C ALA A 80 10.41 4.29 1.33
N CYS A 81 10.52 4.20 0.01
CA CYS A 81 11.23 5.18 -0.81
C CYS A 81 10.57 6.56 -0.73
N ARG A 82 11.24 7.58 -0.18
CA ARG A 82 10.68 8.94 -0.14
C ARG A 82 10.73 9.64 -1.50
N THR A 83 11.73 9.28 -2.32
CA THR A 83 11.94 9.84 -3.66
C THR A 83 10.78 9.53 -4.61
N GLN A 84 10.02 8.45 -4.36
CA GLN A 84 8.85 8.09 -5.18
C GLN A 84 7.77 9.18 -5.18
N HIS A 85 7.70 10.03 -4.13
CA HIS A 85 6.65 11.03 -3.97
C HIS A 85 6.91 12.35 -4.71
N HIS A 86 8.16 12.65 -5.05
CA HIS A 86 8.55 13.96 -5.61
C HIS A 86 9.47 13.85 -6.82
N ASN A 87 9.77 12.65 -7.30
CA ASN A 87 10.54 12.41 -8.53
C ASN A 87 9.80 11.39 -9.40
N GLU A 88 9.02 11.91 -10.35
CA GLU A 88 8.23 11.11 -11.28
C GLU A 88 9.12 10.17 -12.12
N GLU A 89 10.31 10.64 -12.54
CA GLU A 89 11.23 9.82 -13.32
C GLU A 89 11.68 8.58 -12.53
N HIS A 90 11.97 8.74 -11.24
CA HIS A 90 12.30 7.64 -10.34
C HIS A 90 11.11 6.68 -10.16
N ALA A 91 9.90 7.23 -9.91
CA ALA A 91 8.67 6.46 -9.75
C ALA A 91 8.32 5.64 -11.01
N ARG A 92 8.61 6.19 -12.19
CA ARG A 92 8.40 5.52 -13.47
C ARG A 92 9.40 4.38 -13.71
N LYS A 93 10.66 4.54 -13.28
CA LYS A 93 11.74 3.58 -13.56
C LYS A 93 11.84 2.42 -12.58
N ARG A 94 11.28 2.54 -11.37
CA ARG A 94 11.45 1.54 -10.29
C ARG A 94 10.12 0.99 -9.81
N ASN A 95 10.12 -0.27 -9.37
CA ASN A 95 9.01 -0.84 -8.61
C ASN A 95 9.16 -0.49 -7.12
N HIS A 96 8.10 0.06 -6.52
CA HIS A 96 8.04 0.36 -5.08
C HIS A 96 7.13 -0.60 -4.31
N VAL A 97 6.42 -1.48 -5.02
CA VAL A 97 5.65 -2.59 -4.42
C VAL A 97 6.60 -3.75 -4.17
N CYS A 98 7.58 -3.53 -3.30
CA CYS A 98 8.59 -4.51 -2.93
C CYS A 98 9.16 -4.20 -1.54
N ARG A 99 9.75 -5.22 -0.90
CA ARG A 99 10.44 -5.04 0.38
C ARG A 99 11.72 -4.22 0.19
N PRO A 100 12.06 -3.29 1.10
CA PRO A 100 13.35 -2.62 1.11
C PRO A 100 14.51 -3.61 1.23
N THR A 101 15.60 -3.35 0.53
CA THR A 101 16.86 -4.11 0.61
C THR A 101 18.03 -3.27 1.13
N ARG A 102 17.83 -1.95 1.32
CA ARG A 102 18.79 -1.04 1.97
C ARG A 102 18.10 -0.09 2.93
N GLY A 103 18.80 0.27 4.01
CA GLY A 103 18.32 1.16 5.08
C GLY A 103 17.97 0.41 6.37
N ASN A 104 17.98 1.09 7.51
CA ASN A 104 17.52 0.54 8.78
C ASN A 104 16.00 0.34 8.73
N HIS A 105 15.58 -0.83 8.28
CA HIS A 105 14.22 -1.31 8.43
C HIS A 105 14.23 -2.49 9.42
N PRO A 106 13.37 -2.50 10.44
CA PRO A 106 13.25 -3.67 11.30
C PRO A 106 12.79 -4.86 10.45
N SER A 107 13.51 -5.97 10.59
CA SER A 107 13.27 -7.27 9.94
C SER A 107 11.91 -7.85 10.28
#